data_AF-A0A8J7MKD4-F1
#
_entry.id   AF-A0A8J7MKD4-F1
#
_cell.length_a   1.000
_cell.length_b   1.000
_cell.length_c   1.000
_cell.angle_alpha   90.00
_cell.angle_beta   90.00
_cell.angle_gamma   90.00
#
_symmetry.space_group_name_H-M   'P 1'
#
loop_
_entity.id
_entity.type
_entity.pdbx_description
1 polymer ?
#
loop_
_entity_poly.entity_id
_entity_poly.type
_entity_poly.pdbx_seq_one_letter_code
_entity_poly.pdbx_strand_id
1 'polypeptide(L)'
;LIPRGEDLLHLEHRESYVHYNTANFYFATKNYDKAIQLLSSMEYDDLFMTIGAKLLLLKIYALEESFDLLESFLHSFAQFVRRKSELSSTHKQSFLNTIRFTQKVVYAYTKEQKAALIEEITATNPLPEKRWLLEQLKIPS
;
A
#
# COMPACT_ATOMS: atom_id res chain seq x y z
N LEU A 1 5.49 -36.59 14.47
CA LEU A 1 4.23 -35.82 14.36
C LEU A 1 4.63 -34.42 13.89
N ILE A 2 4.30 -34.07 12.65
CA ILE A 2 4.47 -32.70 12.15
C ILE A 2 3.41 -31.86 12.87
N PRO A 3 3.75 -30.78 13.60
CA PRO A 3 2.76 -29.96 14.27
C PRO A 3 1.75 -29.44 13.24
N ARG A 4 0.45 -29.50 13.57
CA ARG A 4 -0.57 -28.82 12.76
C ARG A 4 -0.29 -27.32 12.83
N GLY A 5 -0.36 -26.62 11.69
CA GLY A 5 -0.01 -25.20 11.60
C GLY A 5 -0.83 -24.27 12.52
N GLU A 6 -1.90 -24.79 13.13
CA GLU A 6 -2.71 -24.08 14.13
C GLU A 6 -1.97 -23.82 15.46
N ASP A 7 -0.98 -24.65 15.81
CA ASP A 7 -0.21 -24.53 17.07
C ASP A 7 0.99 -23.56 16.95
N LEU A 8 1.29 -23.04 15.76
CA LEU A 8 2.43 -22.17 15.49
C LEU A 8 2.07 -20.68 15.41
N LEU A 9 0.79 -20.34 15.46
CA LEU A 9 0.31 -18.96 15.46
C LEU A 9 -0.21 -18.65 16.87
N HIS A 10 0.63 -17.97 17.67
CA HIS A 10 0.21 -17.33 18.91
C HIS A 10 -1.10 -16.56 18.66
N LEU A 11 -2.07 -16.71 19.56
CA LEU A 11 -3.44 -16.21 19.41
C LEU A 11 -3.49 -14.72 19.02
N GLU A 12 -2.52 -13.92 19.46
CA GLU A 12 -2.37 -12.49 19.15
C GLU A 12 -2.17 -12.21 17.65
N HIS A 13 -1.42 -13.05 16.93
CA HIS A 13 -1.21 -12.85 15.50
C HIS A 13 -2.46 -13.19 14.67
N ARG A 14 -3.34 -14.08 15.15
CA ARG A 14 -4.54 -14.48 14.40
C ARG A 14 -5.47 -13.29 14.17
N GLU A 15 -5.61 -12.40 15.15
CA GLU A 15 -6.44 -11.21 15.02
C GLU A 15 -5.90 -10.26 13.94
N SER A 16 -4.58 -10.01 13.94
CA SER A 16 -3.91 -9.19 12.91
C SER A 16 -4.13 -9.74 11.49
N TYR A 17 -4.01 -11.05 11.30
CA TYR A 17 -4.25 -11.69 10.01
C TYR A 17 -5.72 -11.65 9.58
N VAL A 18 -6.65 -11.98 10.49
CA VAL A 18 -8.10 -11.94 10.20
C VAL A 18 -8.50 -10.53 9.80
N HIS A 19 -8.03 -9.54 10.54
CA HIS A 19 -8.29 -8.15 10.26
C HIS A 19 -7.72 -7.74 8.89
N TYR A 20 -6.43 -7.95 8.64
CA TYR A 20 -5.81 -7.60 7.38
C TYR A 20 -6.50 -8.26 6.18
N ASN A 21 -6.86 -9.53 6.28
CA ASN A 21 -7.57 -10.25 5.22
C ASN A 21 -8.99 -9.72 5.02
N THR A 22 -9.68 -9.32 6.09
CA THR A 22 -11.01 -8.70 6.00
C THR A 22 -10.95 -7.33 5.33
N ALA A 23 -9.91 -6.53 5.63
CA ALA A 23 -9.68 -5.27 4.92
C ALA A 23 -9.40 -5.49 3.43
N ASN A 24 -8.61 -6.51 3.06
CA ASN A 24 -8.40 -6.89 1.67
C ASN A 24 -9.68 -7.33 0.96
N PHE A 25 -10.56 -8.08 1.65
CA PHE A 25 -11.87 -8.44 1.12
C PHE A 25 -12.73 -7.20 0.85
N TYR A 26 -12.79 -6.24 1.78
CA TYR A 26 -13.51 -4.99 1.58
C TYR A 26 -12.92 -4.15 0.45
N PHE A 27 -11.60 -4.06 0.35
CA PHE A 27 -10.93 -3.41 -0.78
C PHE A 27 -11.32 -4.06 -2.12
N ALA A 28 -11.24 -5.40 -2.22
CA ALA A 28 -11.57 -6.14 -3.44
C ALA A 28 -13.04 -5.99 -3.85
N THR A 29 -13.93 -5.83 -2.87
CA THR A 29 -15.37 -5.61 -3.08
C THR A 29 -15.75 -4.12 -3.17
N LYS A 30 -14.76 -3.21 -3.23
CA LYS A 30 -14.92 -1.75 -3.31
C LYS A 30 -15.69 -1.13 -2.13
N ASN A 31 -15.67 -1.78 -0.97
CA ASN A 31 -16.25 -1.26 0.26
C ASN A 31 -15.18 -0.48 1.05
N TYR A 32 -14.78 0.67 0.51
CA TYR A 32 -13.61 1.42 0.98
C TYR A 32 -13.76 1.97 2.40
N ASP A 33 -14.94 2.49 2.76
CA ASP A 33 -15.21 2.97 4.13
C ASP A 33 -14.92 1.89 5.19
N LYS A 34 -15.41 0.66 4.96
CA LYS A 34 -15.17 -0.46 5.88
C LYS A 34 -13.71 -0.89 5.89
N ALA A 35 -13.05 -0.85 4.74
CA ALA A 35 -11.61 -1.13 4.66
C ALA A 35 -10.81 -0.09 5.46
N ILE A 36 -11.11 1.20 5.31
CA ILE A 36 -10.44 2.30 6.03
C ILE A 36 -10.67 2.18 7.54
N GLN A 37 -11.92 1.93 7.95
CA GLN A 37 -12.28 1.79 9.37
C GLN A 37 -11.44 0.70 10.03
N LEU A 38 -11.34 -0.45 9.36
CA LEU A 38 -10.50 -1.56 9.76
C LEU A 38 -9.02 -1.13 9.80
N LEU A 39 -8.45 -0.72 8.67
CA LEU A 39 -7.01 -0.43 8.55
C LEU A 39 -6.50 0.66 9.50
N SER A 40 -7.39 1.54 9.96
CA SER A 40 -7.08 2.65 10.87
C SER A 40 -7.23 2.29 12.35
N SER A 41 -7.92 1.19 12.70
CA SER A 41 -8.26 0.84 14.08
C SER A 41 -7.30 -0.16 14.74
N MET A 42 -6.27 -0.66 14.03
CA MET A 42 -5.37 -1.69 14.57
C MET A 42 -3.90 -1.30 14.51
N GLU A 43 -3.21 -1.60 15.60
CA GLU A 43 -1.75 -1.72 15.64
C GLU A 43 -1.40 -3.17 15.30
N TYR A 44 -0.74 -3.38 14.16
CA TYR A 44 -0.31 -4.73 13.76
C TYR A 44 1.02 -5.07 14.44
N ASP A 45 1.12 -6.27 14.99
CA ASP A 45 2.34 -6.75 15.68
C ASP A 45 3.51 -6.94 14.71
N ASP A 46 3.21 -7.20 13.44
CA ASP A 46 4.19 -7.42 12.38
C ASP A 46 4.38 -6.16 11.52
N LEU A 47 5.66 -5.81 11.29
CA LEU A 47 6.03 -4.64 10.51
C LEU A 47 5.56 -4.73 9.05
N PHE A 48 5.63 -5.91 8.43
CA PHE A 48 5.18 -6.09 7.05
C PHE A 48 3.66 -6.07 6.95
N MET A 49 2.91 -6.55 7.95
CA MET A 49 1.47 -6.36 8.03
C MET A 49 1.11 -4.88 8.17
N THR A 50 1.82 -4.14 9.04
CA THR A 50 1.64 -2.69 9.17
C THR A 50 1.87 -1.98 7.83
N ILE A 51 2.93 -2.34 7.11
CA ILE A 51 3.24 -1.75 5.79
C ILE A 51 2.20 -2.17 4.76
N GLY A 52 1.77 -3.42 4.75
CA GLY A 52 0.70 -3.94 3.89
C GLY A 52 -0.60 -3.17 4.08
N ALA A 53 -0.99 -2.93 5.33
CA ALA A 53 -2.17 -2.14 5.67
C ALA A 53 -2.05 -0.69 5.16
N LYS A 54 -0.89 -0.06 5.34
CA LYS A 54 -0.63 1.29 4.81
C LYS A 54 -0.59 1.34 3.28
N LEU A 55 -0.10 0.30 2.61
CA LEU A 55 -0.18 0.17 1.15
C LEU A 55 -1.63 0.02 0.68
N LEU A 56 -2.47 -0.68 1.43
CA LEU A 56 -3.89 -0.82 1.11
C LEU A 56 -4.63 0.52 1.27
N LEU A 57 -4.39 1.25 2.37
CA LEU A 57 -4.90 2.61 2.57
C LEU A 57 -4.47 3.57 1.46
N LEU A 58 -3.18 3.53 1.07
CA LEU A 58 -2.65 4.31 -0.05
C LEU A 58 -3.48 4.09 -1.33
N LYS A 59 -3.75 2.84 -1.66
CA LYS A 59 -4.52 2.48 -2.87
C LYS A 59 -5.95 2.98 -2.78
N ILE A 60 -6.57 2.88 -1.60
CA ILE A 60 -7.94 3.38 -1.37
C ILE A 60 -7.97 4.90 -1.57
N TYR A 61 -7.11 5.66 -0.89
CA TYR A 61 -7.08 7.12 -1.01
C TYR A 61 -6.76 7.61 -2.43
N ALA A 62 -5.94 6.86 -3.18
CA ALA A 62 -5.70 7.14 -4.59
C ALA A 62 -6.94 6.89 -5.48
N LEU A 63 -7.77 5.90 -5.13
CA LEU A 63 -8.99 5.56 -5.88
C LEU A 63 -10.20 6.43 -5.52
N GLU A 64 -10.27 6.95 -4.29
CA GLU A 64 -11.34 7.85 -3.84
C GLU A 64 -11.11 9.33 -4.21
N GLU A 65 -10.02 9.64 -4.92
CA GLU A 65 -9.66 11.00 -5.37
C GLU A 65 -9.60 12.04 -4.22
N SER A 66 -9.35 11.57 -2.99
CA SER A 66 -9.18 12.44 -1.82
C SER A 66 -7.74 12.96 -1.76
N PHE A 67 -7.41 13.93 -2.63
CA PHE A 67 -6.03 14.37 -2.84
C PHE A 67 -5.36 14.95 -1.59
N ASP A 68 -6.07 15.76 -0.80
CA ASP A 68 -5.53 16.34 0.44
C ASP A 68 -5.21 15.27 1.50
N LEU A 69 -6.11 14.29 1.63
CA LEU A 69 -5.92 13.15 2.55
C LEU A 69 -4.79 12.26 2.05
N LEU A 70 -4.73 12.01 0.75
CA LEU A 70 -3.66 11.23 0.14
C LEU A 70 -2.30 11.89 0.35
N GLU A 71 -2.16 13.20 0.11
CA GLU A 71 -0.88 13.89 0.24
C GLU A 71 -0.34 13.82 1.67
N SER A 72 -1.18 14.16 2.66
CA SER A 72 -0.82 14.06 4.07
C SER A 72 -0.48 12.63 4.49
N PHE A 73 -1.24 11.65 3.98
CA PHE A 73 -0.96 10.24 4.21
C PHE A 73 0.37 9.80 3.60
N LEU A 74 0.64 10.11 2.33
CA LEU A 74 1.89 9.75 1.63
C LEU A 74 3.10 10.34 2.35
N HIS A 75 3.00 11.58 2.82
CA HIS A 75 4.07 12.21 3.62
C HIS A 75 4.33 11.42 4.91
N SER A 76 3.29 11.16 5.70
CA SER A 76 3.42 10.45 6.98
C SER A 76 3.92 9.01 6.78
N PHE A 77 3.47 8.33 5.73
CA PHE A 77 3.91 6.98 5.39
C PHE A 77 5.38 6.95 4.96
N ALA A 78 5.84 7.92 4.18
CA ALA A 78 7.25 8.01 3.81
C ALA A 78 8.14 8.23 5.05
N GLN A 79 7.72 9.07 6.00
CA GLN A 79 8.44 9.26 7.27
C GLN A 79 8.46 7.98 8.12
N PHE A 80 7.35 7.25 8.17
CA PHE A 80 7.29 5.94 8.81
C PHE A 80 8.33 4.98 8.22
N VAL A 81 8.34 4.79 6.89
CA VAL A 81 9.28 3.88 6.20
C VAL A 81 10.74 4.26 6.46
N ARG A 82 11.08 5.56 6.40
CA ARG A 82 12.46 6.02 6.64
C ARG A 82 12.96 5.67 8.04
N ARG A 83 12.11 5.85 9.06
CA ARG A 83 12.45 5.64 10.47
C ARG A 83 12.59 4.17 10.89
N LYS A 84 11.98 3.23 10.18
CA LYS A 84 12.02 1.80 10.53
C LYS A 84 13.39 1.20 10.24
N SER A 85 14.23 1.03 11.28
CA SER A 85 15.57 0.46 11.19
C SER A 85 15.59 -1.01 10.79
N GLU A 86 14.49 -1.71 11.02
CA GLU A 86 14.29 -3.14 10.74
C GLU A 86 14.17 -3.43 9.23
N LEU A 87 13.86 -2.42 8.42
CA LEU A 87 13.80 -2.54 6.96
C LEU A 87 15.20 -2.46 6.33
N SER A 88 15.51 -3.42 5.46
CA SER A 88 16.67 -3.33 4.57
C SER A 88 16.57 -2.09 3.67
N SER A 89 17.72 -1.60 3.19
CA SER A 89 17.78 -0.48 2.25
C SER A 89 16.92 -0.74 1.01
N THR A 90 16.94 -1.96 0.48
CA THR A 90 16.13 -2.37 -0.68
C THR A 90 14.62 -2.30 -0.39
N HIS A 91 14.17 -2.77 0.79
CA HIS A 91 12.77 -2.68 1.17
C HIS A 91 12.33 -1.23 1.42
N LYS A 92 13.17 -0.41 2.06
CA LYS A 92 12.87 1.03 2.18
C LYS A 92 12.70 1.66 0.81
N GLN A 93 13.62 1.38 -0.11
CA GLN A 93 13.58 1.93 -1.45
C GLN A 93 12.32 1.48 -2.21
N SER A 94 11.90 0.22 -2.09
CA SER A 94 10.71 -0.29 -2.77
C SER A 94 9.42 0.40 -2.30
N PHE A 95 9.26 0.61 -0.99
CA PHE A 95 8.10 1.31 -0.44
C PHE A 95 8.15 2.81 -0.77
N LEU A 96 9.31 3.46 -0.67
CA LEU A 96 9.47 4.86 -1.05
C LEU A 96 9.22 5.09 -2.55
N ASN A 97 9.63 4.17 -3.41
CA ASN A 97 9.31 4.22 -4.84
C ASN A 97 7.80 4.13 -5.05
N THR A 98 7.12 3.20 -4.35
CA THR A 98 5.66 3.06 -4.43
C THR A 98 4.94 4.35 -4.03
N ILE A 99 5.34 4.95 -2.91
CA ILE A 99 4.78 6.22 -2.41
C ILE A 99 4.99 7.34 -3.45
N ARG A 100 6.23 7.49 -3.95
CA ARG A 100 6.59 8.51 -4.95
C ARG A 100 5.79 8.34 -6.23
N PHE A 101 5.69 7.13 -6.75
CA PHE A 101 4.96 6.88 -8.00
C PHE A 101 3.46 7.03 -7.84
N THR A 102 2.90 6.70 -6.68
CA THR A 102 1.49 6.96 -6.40
C THR A 102 1.19 8.44 -6.51
N GLN A 103 2.01 9.29 -5.88
CA GLN A 103 1.88 10.75 -5.99
C GLN A 103 1.95 11.20 -7.45
N LYS A 104 2.94 10.72 -8.21
CA LYS A 104 3.08 11.09 -9.63
C LYS A 104 1.87 10.68 -10.46
N VAL A 105 1.34 9.47 -10.23
CA VAL A 105 0.21 8.91 -10.98
C VAL A 105 -1.06 9.73 -10.76
N VAL A 106 -1.38 10.11 -9.52
CA VAL A 106 -2.61 10.87 -9.22
C VAL A 106 -2.58 12.30 -9.77
N TYR A 107 -1.39 12.85 -10.01
CA TYR A 107 -1.20 14.18 -10.60
C TYR A 107 -0.89 14.14 -12.11
N ALA A 108 -1.04 12.99 -12.77
CA ALA A 108 -0.80 12.83 -14.20
C ALA A 108 -2.09 13.03 -15.01
N TYR A 109 -2.31 14.24 -15.50
CA TYR A 109 -3.53 14.63 -16.20
C TYR A 109 -3.44 14.50 -17.72
N THR A 110 -2.25 14.71 -18.31
CA THR A 110 -2.09 14.66 -19.78
C THR A 110 -1.60 13.31 -20.27
N LYS A 111 -1.83 13.02 -21.56
CA LYS A 111 -1.34 11.78 -22.20
C LYS A 111 0.19 11.70 -22.18
N GLU A 112 0.85 12.83 -22.36
CA GLU A 112 2.31 12.95 -22.37
C GLU A 112 2.88 12.68 -20.98
N GLN A 113 2.26 13.23 -19.93
CA GLN A 113 2.61 12.95 -18.54
C GLN A 113 2.43 11.46 -18.23
N LYS A 114 1.29 10.88 -18.60
CA LYS A 114 1.00 9.45 -18.39
C LYS A 114 2.01 8.57 -19.13
N ALA A 115 2.37 8.90 -20.38
CA ALA A 115 3.35 8.16 -21.18
C ALA A 115 4.75 8.20 -20.55
N ALA A 116 5.24 9.38 -20.14
CA ALA A 116 6.52 9.51 -19.47
C ALA A 116 6.58 8.73 -18.15
N LEU A 117 5.48 8.71 -17.38
CA LEU A 117 5.40 7.92 -16.15
C LEU A 117 5.39 6.42 -16.39
N ILE A 118 4.75 5.94 -17.46
CA ILE A 118 4.78 4.52 -17.83
C ILE A 118 6.22 4.06 -18.05
N GLU A 119 7.04 4.85 -18.76
CA GLU A 119 8.46 4.56 -18.97
C GLU A 119 9.23 4.53 -17.64
N GLU A 120 9.07 5.56 -16.80
CA GLU A 120 9.75 5.67 -15.50
C GLU A 120 9.40 4.51 -14.55
N ILE A 121 8.10 4.16 -14.46
CA ILE A 121 7.61 3.04 -13.65
C ILE A 121 8.16 1.71 -14.17
N THR A 122 8.20 1.53 -15.49
CA THR A 122 8.71 0.30 -16.11
C THR A 122 10.19 0.10 -15.81
N ALA A 123 11.00 1.17 -15.90
CA ALA A 123 12.44 1.13 -15.64
C ALA A 123 12.80 1.03 -14.15
N THR A 124 11.91 1.40 -13.23
CA THR A 124 12.22 1.38 -11.80
C THR A 124 12.28 -0.05 -11.24
N ASN A 125 13.38 -0.32 -10.52
CA ASN A 125 13.56 -1.50 -9.69
C ASN A 125 14.33 -1.09 -8.41
N PRO A 126 13.86 -1.41 -7.19
CA PRO A 126 12.69 -2.23 -6.85
C PRO A 126 11.36 -1.45 -6.89
N LEU A 127 10.30 -2.09 -7.42
CA LEU A 127 8.94 -1.57 -7.41
C LEU A 127 7.89 -2.71 -7.44
N PRO A 128 7.51 -3.27 -6.28
CA PRO A 128 6.56 -4.39 -6.21
C PRO A 128 5.17 -4.05 -6.75
N GLU A 129 4.71 -2.81 -6.50
CA GLU A 129 3.38 -2.32 -6.93
C GLU A 129 3.34 -1.82 -8.37
N LYS A 130 4.34 -2.18 -9.19
CA LYS A 130 4.47 -1.75 -10.60
C LYS A 130 3.21 -2.00 -11.41
N ARG A 131 2.62 -3.20 -11.28
CA ARG A 131 1.40 -3.57 -12.01
C ARG A 131 0.24 -2.62 -11.69
N TRP A 132 -0.01 -2.40 -10.40
CA TRP A 132 -1.12 -1.57 -9.95
C TRP A 132 -0.97 -0.11 -10.39
N LEU A 133 0.26 0.45 -10.30
CA LEU A 133 0.56 1.81 -10.75
C LEU A 133 0.33 1.99 -12.26
N LEU A 134 0.73 1.01 -13.07
CA LEU A 134 0.50 1.03 -14.52
C LEU A 134 -0.99 0.91 -14.88
N GLU A 135 -1.79 0.20 -14.06
CA GLU A 135 -3.23 0.11 -14.25
C GLU A 135 -3.92 1.47 -14.02
N GLN A 136 -3.48 2.23 -13.01
CA GLN A 136 -4.06 3.55 -12.71
C GLN A 136 -3.88 4.55 -13.86
N LEU A 137 -2.75 4.47 -14.59
CA LEU A 137 -2.49 5.34 -15.74
C LEU A 137 -3.34 5.01 -16.99
N LYS A 138 -4.00 3.85 -17.02
CA LYS A 138 -4.90 3.46 -18.12
C LYS A 138 -6.33 3.95 -17.93
N ILE A 139 -6.68 4.39 -16.72
CA ILE A 139 -8.03 4.89 -16.42
C ILE A 139 -8.20 6.25 -17.14
N PRO A 140 -9.25 6.42 -17.96
CA PRO A 140 -9.58 7.72 -18.54
C PRO A 140 -9.88 8.71 -17.40
N SER A 141 -9.14 9.81 -17.39
CA SER A 141 -9.44 11.01 -16.60
C SER A 141 -10.48 11.86 -17.30
#